data_AF-A0AA36DAP3-F1
#
_entry.id   AF-A0AA36DAP3-F1
#
_cell.length_a   1.000
_cell.length_b   1.000
_cell.length_c   1.000
_cell.angle_alpha   90.00
_cell.angle_beta   90.00
_cell.angle_gamma   90.00
#
_symmetry.space_group_name_H-M   'P 1'
#
loop_
_entity.id
_entity.type
_entity.pdbx_description
1 polymer ?
#
loop_
_entity_poly.entity_id
_entity_poly.type
_entity_poly.pdbx_seq_one_letter_code
_entity_poly.pdbx_strand_id
1 'polypeptide(L)'
;MQSFLPTYLKEVLVLPIHLNGFYTMVPFCSQLLSKNTMGPLADHLKRNKGFNPTKLGKFFQTISCFGSALFVVLLCFVPSCENPIVAVPLLLGYGLSFSCLVPGYFTSVLSIAPPYTGTITSLSTILGTIGSMLGPLILSLINYLELEHKWPILFCSSALVQGIGGIIFLTWGTAEVLPWARLDKVKPSFSLDDVPGEGKIQRTDSD
;
A
#
# COMPACT_ATOMS: atom_id res chain seq x y z
N MET A 1 -13.27 -1.91 -3.19
CA MET A 1 -13.38 -3.32 -3.62
C MET A 1 -13.77 -4.25 -2.48
N GLN A 2 -12.94 -4.45 -1.45
CA GLN A 2 -13.15 -5.52 -0.45
C GLN A 2 -14.52 -5.47 0.25
N SER A 3 -15.01 -4.27 0.59
CA SER A 3 -16.27 -4.09 1.32
C SER A 3 -17.53 -4.54 0.56
N PHE A 4 -17.48 -4.58 -0.79
CA PHE A 4 -18.62 -4.97 -1.64
C PHE A 4 -18.37 -6.25 -2.43
N LEU A 5 -17.19 -6.86 -2.30
CA LEU A 5 -16.81 -8.08 -3.02
C LEU A 5 -17.74 -9.27 -2.70
N PRO A 6 -18.12 -9.55 -1.43
CA PRO A 6 -19.01 -10.67 -1.14
C PRO A 6 -20.38 -10.51 -1.79
N THR A 7 -20.89 -9.28 -1.87
CA THR A 7 -22.14 -8.94 -2.55
C THR A 7 -22.02 -9.14 -4.06
N TYR A 8 -20.90 -8.74 -4.66
CA TYR A 8 -20.61 -8.95 -6.08
C TYR A 8 -20.60 -10.45 -6.44
N LEU A 9 -19.88 -11.26 -5.66
CA LEU A 9 -19.78 -12.70 -5.89
C LEU A 9 -21.15 -13.41 -5.79
N LYS A 10 -22.01 -12.93 -4.89
CA LYS A 10 -23.37 -13.44 -4.73
C LYS A 10 -24.29 -13.04 -5.88
N GLU A 11 -24.28 -11.76 -6.28
CA GLU A 11 -25.25 -11.24 -7.25
C GLU A 11 -24.85 -11.46 -8.71
N VAL A 12 -23.56 -11.39 -9.03
CA VAL A 12 -23.07 -11.47 -10.42
C VAL A 12 -22.60 -12.87 -10.77
N LEU A 13 -21.87 -13.53 -9.87
CA LEU A 13 -21.37 -14.89 -10.13
C LEU A 13 -22.32 -15.98 -9.62
N VAL A 14 -23.40 -15.59 -8.92
CA VAL A 14 -24.43 -16.50 -8.38
C VAL A 14 -23.80 -17.65 -7.56
N LEU A 15 -22.71 -17.34 -6.85
CA LEU A 15 -21.98 -18.34 -6.09
C LEU A 15 -22.75 -18.74 -4.82
N PRO A 16 -22.77 -20.05 -4.47
CA PRO A 16 -23.33 -20.49 -3.21
C PRO A 16 -22.56 -19.87 -2.04
N ILE A 17 -23.27 -19.54 -0.96
CA ILE A 17 -22.74 -18.79 0.18
C ILE A 17 -21.49 -19.46 0.80
N HIS A 18 -21.45 -20.80 0.80
CA HIS A 18 -20.30 -21.56 1.32
C HIS A 18 -19.00 -21.32 0.54
N LEU A 19 -19.07 -21.00 -0.76
CA LEU A 19 -17.89 -20.69 -1.58
C LEU A 19 -17.50 -19.21 -1.50
N ASN A 20 -18.41 -18.32 -1.14
CA ASN A 20 -18.15 -16.88 -1.07
C ASN A 20 -17.00 -16.55 -0.11
N GLY A 21 -16.91 -17.27 1.02
CA GLY A 21 -15.80 -17.15 1.97
C GLY A 21 -14.46 -17.51 1.36
N PHE A 22 -14.40 -18.59 0.55
CA PHE A 22 -13.18 -19.00 -0.14
C PHE A 22 -12.69 -17.91 -1.08
N TYR A 23 -13.55 -17.41 -1.98
CA TYR A 23 -13.19 -16.37 -2.94
C TYR A 23 -12.82 -15.04 -2.27
N THR A 24 -13.54 -14.64 -1.21
CA THR A 24 -13.25 -13.40 -0.46
C THR A 24 -11.90 -13.49 0.27
N MET A 25 -11.47 -14.67 0.70
CA MET A 25 -10.19 -14.88 1.37
C MET A 25 -8.99 -14.81 0.41
N VAL A 26 -9.16 -15.20 -0.86
CA VAL A 26 -8.09 -15.22 -1.90
C VAL A 26 -7.24 -13.93 -1.93
N PRO A 27 -7.82 -12.71 -2.07
CA PRO A 27 -7.03 -11.50 -2.12
C PRO A 27 -6.31 -11.19 -0.80
N PHE A 28 -6.85 -11.60 0.35
CA PHE A 28 -6.19 -11.42 1.65
C PHE A 28 -5.00 -12.36 1.81
N CYS A 29 -5.14 -13.65 1.46
CA CYS A 29 -4.04 -14.60 1.47
C CYS A 29 -2.93 -14.19 0.51
N SER A 30 -3.29 -13.80 -0.71
CA SER A 30 -2.34 -13.26 -1.69
C SER A 30 -1.60 -12.05 -1.14
N GLN A 31 -2.32 -11.10 -0.51
CA GLN A 31 -1.69 -9.94 0.11
C GLN A 31 -0.77 -10.30 1.27
N LEU A 32 -1.16 -11.25 2.12
CA LEU A 32 -0.34 -11.67 3.24
C LEU A 32 1.01 -12.22 2.77
N LEU A 33 0.99 -13.16 1.81
CA LEU A 33 2.21 -13.76 1.27
C LEU A 33 3.05 -12.73 0.50
N SER A 34 2.39 -11.90 -0.32
CA SER A 34 3.08 -10.94 -1.18
C SER A 34 3.68 -9.78 -0.37
N LYS A 35 2.98 -9.23 0.63
CA LYS A 35 3.53 -8.14 1.46
C LYS A 35 4.79 -8.57 2.22
N ASN A 36 4.83 -9.82 2.71
CA ASN A 36 6.00 -10.37 3.39
C ASN A 36 7.20 -10.56 2.45
N THR A 37 6.97 -10.83 1.16
CA THR A 37 8.03 -11.04 0.17
C THR A 37 8.48 -9.75 -0.52
N MET A 38 7.57 -8.78 -0.73
CA MET A 38 7.86 -7.52 -1.41
C MET A 38 8.84 -6.61 -0.64
N GLY A 39 8.84 -6.65 0.70
CA GLY A 39 9.79 -5.90 1.52
C GLY A 39 11.25 -6.31 1.28
N PRO A 40 11.61 -7.58 1.53
CA PRO A 40 12.94 -8.10 1.23
C PRO A 40 13.34 -7.95 -0.24
N LEU A 41 12.38 -8.11 -1.17
CA LEU A 41 12.62 -7.89 -2.59
C LEU A 41 13.04 -6.44 -2.86
N ALA A 42 12.33 -5.45 -2.31
CA ALA A 42 12.68 -4.04 -2.47
C ALA A 42 14.05 -3.71 -1.87
N ASP A 43 14.38 -4.27 -0.70
CA ASP A 43 15.70 -4.12 -0.10
C ASP A 43 16.81 -4.73 -0.96
N HIS A 44 16.55 -5.90 -1.56
CA HIS A 44 17.48 -6.54 -2.48
C HIS A 44 17.70 -5.69 -3.75
N LEU A 45 16.64 -5.15 -4.35
CA LEU A 45 16.77 -4.24 -5.50
C LEU A 45 17.56 -2.97 -5.15
N LYS A 46 17.34 -2.42 -3.96
CA LYS A 46 18.07 -1.23 -3.48
C LYS A 46 19.56 -1.51 -3.30
N ARG A 47 19.92 -2.64 -2.68
CA ARG A 47 21.32 -3.01 -2.38
C ARG A 47 22.10 -3.45 -3.62
N ASN A 48 21.52 -4.32 -4.46
CA ASN A 48 22.27 -4.96 -5.54
C ASN A 48 22.26 -4.18 -6.87
N LYS A 49 21.23 -3.36 -7.10
CA LYS A 49 21.09 -2.60 -8.35
C LYS A 49 21.25 -1.09 -8.18
N GLY A 50 21.52 -0.61 -6.97
CA GLY A 50 21.78 0.81 -6.70
C GLY A 50 20.62 1.75 -7.06
N PHE A 51 19.38 1.27 -7.03
CA PHE A 51 18.22 2.09 -7.36
C PHE A 51 18.10 3.28 -6.38
N ASN A 52 17.88 4.48 -6.92
CA ASN A 52 17.49 5.63 -6.09
C ASN A 52 16.15 5.27 -5.38
N PRO A 53 16.04 5.48 -4.05
CA PRO A 53 14.83 5.18 -3.28
C PRO A 53 13.56 5.79 -3.89
N THR A 54 13.64 7.00 -4.43
CA THR A 54 12.49 7.67 -5.07
C THR A 54 12.05 6.95 -6.34
N LYS A 55 13.01 6.52 -7.19
CA LYS A 55 12.69 5.79 -8.43
C LYS A 55 12.10 4.42 -8.11
N LEU A 56 12.64 3.73 -7.10
CA LEU A 56 12.14 2.44 -6.66
C LEU A 56 10.73 2.53 -6.08
N GLY A 57 10.48 3.52 -5.21
CA GLY A 57 9.17 3.79 -4.63
C GLY A 57 8.13 4.10 -5.70
N LYS A 58 8.48 4.95 -6.69
CA LYS A 58 7.61 5.24 -7.85
C LYS A 58 7.32 4.00 -8.70
N PHE A 59 8.32 3.16 -8.96
CA PHE A 59 8.12 1.92 -9.71
C PHE A 59 7.14 0.97 -9.02
N PHE A 60 7.34 0.68 -7.73
CA PHE A 60 6.43 -0.17 -6.98
C PHE A 60 5.04 0.45 -6.81
N GLN A 61 4.97 1.77 -6.62
CA GLN A 61 3.68 2.47 -6.55
C GLN A 61 2.92 2.39 -7.88
N THR A 62 3.62 2.45 -9.02
CA THR A 62 3.02 2.28 -10.35
C THR A 62 2.39 0.90 -10.48
N ILE A 63 3.13 -0.15 -10.14
CA ILE A 63 2.62 -1.53 -10.18
C ILE A 63 1.41 -1.68 -9.23
N SER A 64 1.50 -1.08 -8.05
CA SER A 64 0.41 -1.11 -7.08
C SER A 64 -0.85 -0.45 -7.63
N CYS A 65 -0.80 0.81 -8.01
CA CYS A 65 -1.97 1.57 -8.46
C CYS A 65 -2.53 1.04 -9.79
N PHE A 66 -1.70 0.97 -10.84
CA PHE A 66 -2.18 0.61 -12.17
C PHE A 66 -2.41 -0.89 -12.33
N GLY A 67 -1.56 -1.73 -11.71
CA GLY A 67 -1.77 -3.18 -11.72
C GLY A 67 -3.05 -3.56 -10.99
N SER A 68 -3.26 -3.05 -9.78
CA SER A 68 -4.50 -3.33 -9.04
C SER A 68 -5.74 -2.74 -9.74
N ALA A 69 -5.64 -1.55 -10.34
CA ALA A 69 -6.72 -0.97 -11.14
C ALA A 69 -7.09 -1.85 -12.34
N LEU A 70 -6.09 -2.36 -13.06
CA LEU A 70 -6.31 -3.29 -14.18
C LEU A 70 -7.03 -4.55 -13.73
N PHE A 71 -6.55 -5.21 -12.67
CA PHE A 71 -7.19 -6.44 -12.17
C PHE A 71 -8.61 -6.20 -11.64
N VAL A 72 -8.89 -5.04 -11.03
CA VAL A 72 -10.24 -4.64 -10.60
C VAL A 72 -11.18 -4.49 -11.79
N VAL A 73 -10.73 -3.84 -12.88
CA VAL A 73 -11.53 -3.70 -14.10
C VAL A 73 -11.75 -5.05 -14.77
N LEU A 74 -10.70 -5.86 -14.90
CA LEU A 74 -10.81 -7.22 -15.47
C LEU A 74 -11.77 -8.08 -14.64
N LEU A 75 -11.74 -7.98 -13.31
CA LEU A 75 -12.67 -8.71 -12.45
C LEU A 75 -14.13 -8.30 -12.70
N CYS A 76 -14.40 -7.08 -13.15
CA CYS A 76 -15.76 -6.66 -13.45
C CYS A 76 -16.30 -7.24 -14.76
N PHE A 77 -15.44 -7.44 -15.77
CA PHE A 77 -15.87 -7.76 -17.15
C PHE A 77 -15.59 -9.20 -17.59
N VAL A 78 -14.63 -9.88 -16.96
CA VAL A 78 -14.18 -11.22 -17.40
C VAL A 78 -14.99 -12.36 -16.74
N PRO A 79 -15.16 -12.41 -15.40
CA PRO A 79 -15.91 -13.47 -14.76
C PRO A 79 -17.40 -13.41 -15.14
N SER A 80 -17.99 -14.57 -15.36
CA SER A 80 -19.42 -14.75 -15.65
C SER A 80 -19.97 -15.92 -14.84
N CYS A 81 -21.29 -16.04 -14.74
CA CYS A 81 -21.96 -17.13 -14.02
C CYS A 81 -21.50 -18.53 -14.45
N GLU A 82 -21.18 -18.70 -15.74
CA GLU A 82 -20.74 -19.99 -16.30
C GLU A 82 -19.33 -20.38 -15.89
N ASN A 83 -18.46 -19.40 -15.61
CA ASN A 83 -17.04 -19.61 -15.34
C ASN A 83 -16.54 -18.79 -14.13
N PRO A 84 -17.10 -19.01 -12.92
CA PRO A 84 -16.74 -18.23 -11.73
C PRO A 84 -15.28 -18.45 -11.29
N ILE A 85 -14.68 -19.59 -11.67
CA ILE A 85 -13.29 -19.96 -11.33
C ILE A 85 -12.27 -18.95 -11.87
N VAL A 86 -12.58 -18.27 -12.99
CA VAL A 86 -11.70 -17.25 -13.59
C VAL A 86 -11.51 -16.03 -12.67
N ALA A 87 -12.42 -15.80 -11.72
CA ALA A 87 -12.25 -14.76 -10.71
C ALA A 87 -11.05 -15.03 -9.77
N VAL A 88 -10.68 -16.29 -9.52
CA VAL A 88 -9.59 -16.63 -8.59
C VAL A 88 -8.23 -16.06 -9.03
N PRO A 89 -7.72 -16.33 -10.25
CA PRO A 89 -6.43 -15.75 -10.69
C PRO A 89 -6.47 -14.22 -10.76
N LEU A 90 -7.62 -13.61 -11.07
CA LEU A 90 -7.77 -12.15 -11.07
C LEU A 90 -7.70 -11.56 -9.66
N LEU A 91 -8.34 -12.22 -8.67
CA LEU A 91 -8.26 -11.85 -7.25
C LEU A 91 -6.83 -12.04 -6.69
N LEU A 92 -6.14 -13.09 -7.12
CA LEU A 92 -4.72 -13.30 -6.80
C LEU A 92 -3.85 -12.17 -7.36
N GLY A 93 -4.02 -11.86 -8.65
CA GLY A 93 -3.31 -10.78 -9.35
C GLY A 93 -3.56 -9.40 -8.73
N TYR A 94 -4.80 -9.13 -8.33
CA TYR A 94 -5.14 -7.93 -7.56
C TYR A 94 -4.36 -7.87 -6.23
N GLY A 95 -4.36 -8.97 -5.46
CA GLY A 95 -3.65 -9.04 -4.18
C GLY A 95 -2.14 -8.86 -4.31
N LEU A 96 -1.54 -9.48 -5.33
CA LEU A 96 -0.11 -9.36 -5.68
C LEU A 96 0.26 -7.92 -6.01
N SER A 97 -0.51 -7.30 -6.92
CA SER A 97 -0.27 -5.93 -7.36
C SER A 97 -0.43 -4.95 -6.20
N PHE A 98 -1.54 -5.04 -5.45
CA PHE A 98 -1.83 -4.18 -4.31
C PHE A 98 -0.75 -4.28 -3.20
N SER A 99 -0.08 -5.41 -3.08
CA SER A 99 1.00 -5.60 -2.10
C SER A 99 2.25 -4.76 -2.39
N CYS A 100 2.45 -4.34 -3.65
CA CYS A 100 3.52 -3.41 -4.02
C CYS A 100 3.37 -2.03 -3.37
N LEU A 101 2.21 -1.72 -2.78
CA LEU A 101 2.02 -0.51 -1.95
C LEU A 101 3.01 -0.42 -0.78
N VAL A 102 3.45 -1.56 -0.23
CA VAL A 102 4.37 -1.60 0.91
C VAL A 102 5.73 -0.97 0.55
N PRO A 103 6.49 -1.49 -0.43
CA PRO A 103 7.73 -0.85 -0.84
C PRO A 103 7.55 0.47 -1.61
N GLY A 104 6.33 0.75 -2.11
CA GLY A 104 5.99 2.02 -2.76
C GLY A 104 5.73 3.13 -1.75
N TYR A 105 4.48 3.22 -1.28
CA TYR A 105 4.01 4.28 -0.40
C TYR A 105 4.59 4.20 1.03
N PHE A 106 4.52 3.04 1.70
CA PHE A 106 4.91 2.96 3.12
C PHE A 106 6.40 3.23 3.32
N THR A 107 7.26 2.63 2.50
CA THR A 107 8.71 2.90 2.53
C THR A 107 9.03 4.35 2.19
N SER A 108 8.26 4.99 1.29
CA SER A 108 8.45 6.41 0.98
C SER A 108 8.12 7.30 2.17
N VAL A 109 7.01 7.06 2.89
CA VAL A 109 6.67 7.81 4.11
C VAL A 109 7.76 7.67 5.17
N LEU A 110 8.25 6.45 5.39
CA LEU A 110 9.36 6.18 6.32
C LEU A 110 10.65 6.93 5.94
N SER A 111 10.92 7.07 4.64
CA SER A 111 12.13 7.72 4.14
C SER A 111 12.02 9.25 4.15
N ILE A 112 10.83 9.80 3.92
CA ILE A 112 10.58 11.26 3.88
C ILE A 112 10.86 11.91 5.23
N ALA A 113 10.31 11.37 6.31
CA ALA A 113 10.41 11.95 7.64
C ALA A 113 10.46 10.86 8.73
N PRO A 114 11.60 10.18 8.89
CA PRO A 114 11.76 9.10 9.86
C PRO A 114 11.23 9.41 11.26
N PRO A 115 11.53 10.56 11.90
CA PRO A 115 11.03 10.86 13.26
C PRO A 115 9.52 11.14 13.32
N TYR A 116 8.88 11.51 12.21
CA TYR A 116 7.46 11.90 12.16
C TYR A 116 6.58 10.87 11.42
N THR A 117 7.13 9.72 11.04
CA THR A 117 6.43 8.68 10.27
C THR A 117 5.10 8.28 10.91
N GLY A 118 5.07 8.11 12.24
CA GLY A 118 3.87 7.70 12.97
C GLY A 118 2.70 8.67 12.79
N THR A 119 2.96 9.97 12.87
CA THR A 119 1.95 11.02 12.69
C THR A 119 1.47 11.09 11.25
N ILE A 120 2.39 11.08 10.27
CA ILE A 120 2.04 11.13 8.84
C ILE A 120 1.23 9.90 8.42
N THR A 121 1.64 8.72 8.89
CA THR A 121 0.94 7.46 8.58
C THR A 121 -0.44 7.43 9.20
N SER A 122 -0.59 7.91 10.44
CA SER A 122 -1.90 8.01 11.10
C SER A 122 -2.84 8.93 10.35
N LEU A 123 -2.39 10.13 9.98
CA LEU A 123 -3.19 11.08 9.20
C LEU A 123 -3.63 10.47 7.85
N SER A 124 -2.69 9.81 7.16
CA SER A 124 -2.98 9.16 5.89
C SER A 124 -3.97 8.00 6.03
N THR A 125 -3.92 7.26 7.15
CA THR A 125 -4.85 6.18 7.45
C THR A 125 -6.25 6.71 7.73
N ILE A 126 -6.39 7.86 8.38
CA ILE A 126 -7.69 8.52 8.57
C ILE A 126 -8.31 8.84 7.21
N LEU A 127 -7.55 9.49 6.33
CA LEU A 127 -8.01 9.78 4.96
C LEU A 127 -8.35 8.51 4.17
N GLY A 128 -7.53 7.46 4.30
CA GLY A 128 -7.79 6.16 3.68
C GLY A 128 -9.04 5.47 4.23
N THR A 129 -9.35 5.65 5.52
CA THR A 129 -10.56 5.12 6.16
C THR A 129 -11.79 5.84 5.65
N ILE A 130 -11.75 7.17 5.55
CA ILE A 130 -12.82 7.97 4.95
C ILE A 130 -13.08 7.49 3.51
N GLY A 131 -12.03 7.33 2.71
CA GLY A 131 -12.15 6.80 1.35
C GLY A 131 -12.75 5.38 1.31
N SER A 132 -12.39 4.53 2.28
CA SER A 132 -12.92 3.16 2.38
C SER A 132 -14.41 3.14 2.76
N MET A 133 -14.86 4.08 3.59
CA MET A 133 -16.28 4.24 3.96
C MET A 133 -17.14 4.67 2.77
N LEU A 134 -16.58 5.44 1.83
CA LEU A 134 -17.32 5.86 0.63
C LEU A 134 -17.75 4.68 -0.25
N GLY A 135 -17.01 3.55 -0.26
CA GLY A 135 -17.33 2.40 -1.11
C GLY A 135 -18.76 1.85 -0.90
N PRO A 136 -19.10 1.39 0.32
CA PRO A 136 -20.45 0.95 0.64
C PRO A 136 -21.52 2.04 0.52
N LEU A 137 -21.18 3.31 0.79
CA LEU A 137 -22.11 4.42 0.65
C LEU A 137 -22.51 4.65 -0.82
N ILE A 138 -21.54 4.59 -1.74
CA ILE A 138 -21.79 4.68 -3.18
C ILE A 138 -22.63 3.48 -3.63
N LEU A 139 -22.31 2.25 -3.17
CA LEU A 139 -23.13 1.07 -3.47
C LEU A 139 -24.57 1.25 -2.97
N SER A 140 -24.76 1.76 -1.75
CA SER A 140 -26.10 2.02 -1.20
C SER A 140 -26.88 3.02 -2.04
N LEU A 141 -26.24 4.14 -2.44
CA LEU A 141 -26.86 5.16 -3.30
C LEU A 141 -27.23 4.61 -4.67
N ILE A 142 -26.36 3.80 -5.28
CA ILE A 142 -26.63 3.17 -6.58
C ILE A 142 -27.83 2.21 -6.50
N ASN A 143 -27.96 1.45 -5.40
CA ASN A 143 -29.12 0.59 -5.18
C ASN A 143 -30.41 1.41 -4.99
N TYR A 144 -30.35 2.54 -4.27
CA TYR A 144 -31.50 3.44 -4.09
C TYR A 144 -31.98 4.05 -5.43
N LEU A 145 -31.05 4.33 -6.34
CA LEU A 145 -31.34 4.88 -7.67
C LEU A 145 -31.69 3.81 -8.72
N GLU A 146 -31.73 2.53 -8.34
CA GLU A 146 -32.06 1.39 -9.22
C GLU A 146 -31.26 1.34 -10.53
N LEU A 147 -30.00 1.78 -10.50
CA LEU A 147 -29.14 1.82 -11.69
C LEU A 147 -28.78 0.40 -12.17
N GLU A 148 -29.07 0.11 -13.45
CA GLU A 148 -28.77 -1.19 -14.07
C GLU A 148 -27.27 -1.52 -14.08
N HIS A 149 -26.40 -0.53 -14.27
CA HIS A 149 -24.95 -0.71 -14.39
C HIS A 149 -24.17 -0.54 -13.07
N LYS A 150 -24.73 -1.00 -11.95
CA LYS A 150 -24.15 -0.82 -10.61
C LYS A 150 -22.70 -1.30 -10.46
N TRP A 151 -22.38 -2.47 -11.01
CA TRP A 151 -21.06 -3.08 -10.85
C TRP A 151 -19.98 -2.39 -11.68
N PRO A 152 -20.14 -2.19 -13.00
CA PRO A 152 -19.18 -1.41 -13.79
C PRO A 152 -18.88 -0.03 -13.20
N ILE A 153 -19.91 0.68 -12.71
CA ILE A 153 -19.73 1.99 -12.08
C ILE A 153 -18.83 1.89 -10.84
N LEU A 154 -19.06 0.92 -9.95
CA LEU A 154 -18.26 0.74 -8.72
C LEU A 154 -16.81 0.30 -8.99
N PHE A 155 -16.62 -0.65 -9.91
CA PHE A 155 -15.29 -1.16 -10.25
C PHE A 155 -14.47 -0.11 -11.02
N CYS A 156 -15.08 0.57 -12.01
CA CYS A 156 -14.39 1.60 -12.78
C CYS A 156 -14.10 2.85 -11.94
N SER A 157 -15.01 3.29 -11.07
CA SER A 157 -14.74 4.40 -10.14
C SER A 157 -13.60 4.07 -9.18
N SER A 158 -13.56 2.85 -8.64
CA SER A 158 -12.44 2.38 -7.81
C SER A 158 -11.12 2.40 -8.59
N ALA A 159 -11.11 1.92 -9.83
CA ALA A 159 -9.93 1.92 -10.70
C ALA A 159 -9.46 3.34 -11.02
N LEU A 160 -10.38 4.26 -11.30
CA LEU A 160 -10.11 5.67 -11.59
C LEU A 160 -9.48 6.38 -10.39
N VAL A 161 -10.02 6.18 -9.18
CA VAL A 161 -9.44 6.75 -7.95
C VAL A 161 -8.02 6.23 -7.72
N GLN A 162 -7.78 4.93 -7.93
CA GLN A 162 -6.43 4.36 -7.83
C GLN A 162 -5.47 4.91 -8.89
N GLY A 163 -5.95 5.08 -10.12
CA GLY A 163 -5.18 5.69 -11.21
C GLY A 163 -4.79 7.13 -10.92
N ILE A 164 -5.74 7.97 -10.50
CA ILE A 164 -5.48 9.37 -10.12
C ILE A 164 -4.47 9.43 -8.96
N GLY A 165 -4.67 8.64 -7.91
CA GLY A 165 -3.73 8.57 -6.79
C GLY A 165 -2.32 8.15 -7.21
N GLY A 166 -2.22 7.19 -8.14
CA GLY A 166 -0.96 6.77 -8.74
C GLY A 166 -0.28 7.88 -9.52
N ILE A 167 -1.02 8.62 -10.35
CA ILE A 167 -0.50 9.75 -11.14
C ILE A 167 0.04 10.85 -10.21
N ILE A 168 -0.73 11.23 -9.18
CA ILE A 168 -0.32 12.23 -8.19
C ILE A 168 0.98 11.82 -7.50
N PHE A 169 1.12 10.55 -7.12
CA PHE A 169 2.35 10.05 -6.51
C PHE A 169 3.52 10.03 -7.51
N LEU A 170 3.28 9.74 -8.79
CA LEU A 170 4.33 9.74 -9.79
C LEU A 170 4.87 11.12 -10.11
N THR A 171 4.01 12.14 -10.12
CA THR A 171 4.40 13.52 -10.38
C THR A 171 5.10 14.16 -9.17
N TRP A 172 4.52 14.06 -7.97
CA TRP A 172 5.00 14.78 -6.77
C TRP A 172 5.69 13.91 -5.72
N GLY A 173 5.56 12.59 -5.78
CA GLY A 173 6.12 11.69 -4.76
C GLY A 173 7.65 11.70 -4.73
N THR A 174 8.20 11.64 -3.52
CA THR A 174 9.63 11.48 -3.25
C THR A 174 9.83 10.46 -2.13
N ALA A 175 10.99 9.81 -2.09
CA ALA A 175 11.39 8.93 -0.99
C ALA A 175 12.75 9.36 -0.41
N GLU A 176 13.09 10.64 -0.53
CA GLU A 176 14.25 11.26 0.07
C GLU A 176 13.87 12.03 1.33
N VAL A 177 14.79 12.10 2.30
CA VAL A 177 14.57 12.80 3.57
C VAL A 177 14.36 14.28 3.30
N LEU A 178 13.19 14.80 3.70
CA LEU A 178 12.86 16.21 3.52
C LEU A 178 13.72 17.10 4.43
N PRO A 179 14.05 18.34 4.01
CA PRO A 179 14.93 19.23 4.77
C PRO A 179 14.44 19.51 6.20
N TRP A 180 13.13 19.71 6.38
CA TRP A 180 12.52 20.00 7.69
C TRP A 180 12.51 18.79 8.63
N ALA A 181 12.65 17.57 8.11
CA ALA A 181 12.68 16.34 8.89
C ALA A 181 14.11 15.87 9.21
N ARG A 182 15.12 16.60 8.74
CA ARG A 182 16.50 16.38 9.16
C ARG A 182 16.61 16.87 10.59
N LEU A 183 16.78 15.92 11.51
CA LEU A 183 17.30 16.26 12.82
C LEU A 183 18.72 16.73 12.58
N ASP A 184 18.93 18.05 12.57
CA ASP A 184 20.27 18.59 12.76
C ASP A 184 20.84 17.87 13.97
N LYS A 185 22.05 17.30 13.81
CA LYS A 185 22.74 16.68 14.93
C LYS A 185 22.82 17.72 16.02
N VAL A 186 21.92 17.68 16.99
CA VAL A 186 22.07 18.37 18.25
C VAL A 186 23.39 17.81 18.76
N LYS A 187 24.45 18.61 18.68
CA LYS A 187 25.71 18.27 19.35
C LYS A 187 25.29 17.89 20.76
N PRO A 188 25.65 16.70 21.27
CA PRO A 188 25.35 16.39 22.66
C PRO A 188 25.87 17.57 23.47
N SER A 189 24.98 18.27 24.18
CA SER A 189 25.30 19.44 25.00
C SER A 189 26.10 19.06 26.24
N PHE A 190 26.67 17.86 26.24
CA PHE A 190 27.41 17.24 27.29
C PHE A 190 28.59 16.54 26.60
N SER A 191 29.69 17.27 26.45
CA SER A 191 30.98 16.64 26.19
C SER A 191 31.42 15.99 27.50
N LEU A 192 31.95 14.77 27.47
CA LEU A 192 32.56 14.18 28.67
C LEU A 192 33.76 15.01 29.18
N ASP A 193 34.23 15.97 28.37
CA ASP A 193 35.23 16.97 28.73
C ASP A 193 34.71 18.05 29.69
N ASP A 194 33.38 18.22 29.81
CA ASP A 194 32.73 19.18 30.70
C ASP A 194 32.54 18.64 32.13
N VAL A 195 32.96 17.40 32.40
CA VAL A 195 32.94 16.80 33.74
C VAL A 195 34.20 17.23 34.51
N PRO A 196 34.11 18.13 35.51
CA PRO A 196 35.25 18.49 36.32
C PRO A 196 35.49 17.35 37.31
N GLY A 197 36.44 16.45 37.02
CA GLY A 197 36.92 15.51 38.04
C GLY A 197 37.48 14.16 37.59
N GLU A 198 37.30 13.70 36.35
CA GLU A 198 37.92 12.43 35.95
C GLU A 198 39.31 12.65 35.37
N GLY A 199 40.29 12.52 36.26
CA GLY A 199 41.71 12.49 35.92
C GLY A 199 41.99 11.50 34.80
N LYS A 200 42.89 11.91 33.91
CA LYS A 200 43.53 11.10 32.88
C LYS A 200 43.83 9.69 33.42
N ILE A 201 43.01 8.70 33.07
CA ILE A 201 43.40 7.30 33.22
C ILE A 201 44.46 7.07 32.15
N GLN A 202 45.73 7.20 32.55
CA GLN A 202 46.87 6.77 31.76
C GLN A 202 46.68 5.29 31.44
N ARG A 203 46.58 4.99 30.15
CA ARG A 203 46.72 3.64 29.61
C ARG A 203 48.18 3.25 29.86
N THR A 204 48.44 2.54 30.95
CA THR A 204 49.71 1.85 31.16
C THR A 204 49.76 0.70 30.17
N ASP A 205 50.56 0.89 29.12
CA ASP A 205 51.14 -0.21 28.37
C ASP A 205 52.04 -1.00 29.34
N SER A 206 51.79 -2.31 29.44
CA SER A 206 52.68 -3.26 30.08
C SER A 206 52.68 -4.55 29.26
N ASP A 207 53.78 -4.70 28.53
CA ASP A 207 54.49 -5.90 28.06
C ASP A 207 53.72 -7.10 27.49
#